data_AF-A0A0M1P7V4-F1
#
_entry.id   AF-A0A0M1P7V4-F1
#
_cell.length_a   1.000
_cell.length_b   1.000
_cell.length_c   1.000
_cell.angle_alpha   90.00
_cell.angle_beta   90.00
_cell.angle_gamma   90.00
#
_symmetry.space_group_name_H-M   'P 1'
#
loop_
_entity.id
_entity.type
_entity.pdbx_description
1 polymer ?
#
loop_
_entity_poly.entity_id
_entity_poly.type
_entity_poly.pdbx_seq_one_letter_code
_entity_poly.pdbx_strand_id
1 'polypeptide(L)'
;MGSEAREQTVVAKVPLELLFTDYIAEERKTDIPHFTEAWYEDHKRYADLPIMRLSPHLQLFRYFMNGRESPKLYLEWHSLIFTTRGLHVPISEHELLEQRRLQCSNLTALFAKNPDYFLNDPILVVYDKEAGYFRIKDGHHRTIFQYCKGIRYIPAQMTVQDYDYWKNTDAVTGVRDTFSRHHRTLIYTPILNPYFEHLTSERDSTYPTRLDLILEYLGSSSIRGKNVIDIGCNIGYYSRHFARQGARVTGYEPMAEHYELARELNHLERVQFDIRTERFERSTLTEEYDIGLLLTVFYHVMDNPSVRQAFLRNVDKAVTGLLFWESGAEPNREKEILLQGTKFDKYEKLGDTEGTGKKREFGVFIKSSYTK
;
A
#
# COMPACT_ATOMS: atom_id res chain seq x y z
N MET A 1 43.64 8.96 -9.88
CA MET A 1 42.30 9.29 -10.42
C MET A 1 41.71 8.01 -10.98
N GLY A 2 41.09 7.20 -10.12
CA GLY A 2 40.34 6.03 -10.57
C GLY A 2 39.03 6.53 -11.16
N SER A 3 38.77 6.21 -12.43
CA SER A 3 37.44 6.37 -13.00
C SER A 3 36.51 5.42 -12.24
N GLU A 4 35.72 5.92 -11.31
CA GLU A 4 34.54 5.19 -10.84
C GLU A 4 33.74 4.82 -12.08
N ALA A 5 33.66 3.53 -12.37
CA ALA A 5 32.82 3.03 -13.45
C ALA A 5 31.40 3.54 -13.14
N ARG A 6 30.88 4.44 -13.97
CA ARG A 6 29.49 4.91 -13.82
C ARG A 6 28.60 3.68 -13.82
N GLU A 7 27.95 3.45 -12.69
CA GLU A 7 27.02 2.35 -12.52
C GLU A 7 25.93 2.48 -13.60
N GLN A 8 25.71 1.41 -14.36
CA GLN A 8 24.73 1.44 -15.44
C GLN A 8 23.33 1.55 -14.85
N THR A 9 22.55 2.51 -15.35
CA THR A 9 21.18 2.76 -14.91
C THR A 9 20.18 2.43 -16.02
N VAL A 10 18.94 2.19 -15.61
CA VAL A 10 17.79 1.98 -16.48
C VAL A 10 16.60 2.78 -15.97
N VAL A 11 15.72 3.22 -16.88
CA VAL A 11 14.43 3.81 -16.55
C VAL A 11 13.35 2.77 -16.81
N ALA A 12 12.54 2.47 -15.79
CA ALA A 12 11.42 1.55 -15.87
C ALA A 12 10.18 2.18 -15.21
N LYS A 13 9.00 1.70 -15.60
CA LYS A 13 7.75 2.08 -14.94
C LYS A 13 7.55 1.19 -13.71
N VAL A 14 7.58 1.77 -12.52
CA VAL A 14 7.42 1.06 -11.25
C VAL A 14 5.99 1.23 -10.75
N PRO A 15 5.29 0.14 -10.35
CA PRO A 15 4.00 0.26 -9.68
C PRO A 15 4.11 1.13 -8.42
N LEU A 16 3.18 2.07 -8.26
CA LEU A 16 3.10 2.99 -7.12
C LEU A 16 3.08 2.23 -5.78
N GLU A 17 2.44 1.08 -5.81
CA GLU A 17 2.39 0.00 -4.83
C GLU A 17 3.75 -0.41 -4.24
N LEU A 18 4.84 -0.29 -5.02
CA LEU A 18 6.20 -0.65 -4.63
C LEU A 18 7.06 0.58 -4.28
N LEU A 19 6.52 1.79 -4.31
CA LEU A 19 7.27 3.01 -4.04
C LEU A 19 7.10 3.42 -2.58
N PHE A 20 8.21 3.49 -1.85
CA PHE A 20 8.26 3.83 -0.44
C PHE A 20 9.10 5.08 -0.22
N THR A 21 8.72 5.88 0.76
CA THR A 21 9.50 7.03 1.20
C THR A 21 10.88 6.61 1.69
N ASP A 22 11.87 7.48 1.52
CA ASP A 22 13.22 7.15 1.97
C ASP A 22 13.29 6.93 3.49
N TYR A 23 14.31 6.19 3.92
CA TYR A 23 14.64 6.03 5.33
C TYR A 23 16.13 6.11 5.56
N ILE A 24 16.48 6.93 6.55
CA ILE A 24 17.83 7.15 7.02
C ILE A 24 18.08 6.12 8.12
N ALA A 25 18.94 5.16 7.81
CA ALA A 25 19.35 4.14 8.77
C ALA A 25 20.02 4.77 9.99
N GLU A 26 19.82 4.16 11.16
CA GLU A 26 20.44 4.53 12.44
C GLU A 26 21.95 4.79 12.30
N GLU A 27 22.64 3.96 11.52
CA GLU A 27 24.09 4.00 11.34
C GLU A 27 24.56 5.21 10.52
N ARG A 28 23.62 5.90 9.84
CA ARG A 28 23.87 7.10 9.04
C ARG A 28 23.39 8.38 9.71
N LYS A 29 22.96 8.31 10.98
CA LYS A 29 22.55 9.50 11.74
C LYS A 29 23.66 10.54 11.84
N THR A 30 24.92 10.11 11.89
CA THR A 30 26.10 10.99 11.93
C THR A 30 26.31 11.81 10.66
N ASP A 31 25.74 11.37 9.53
CA ASP A 31 25.82 12.08 8.25
C ASP A 31 24.83 13.26 8.19
N ILE A 32 23.90 13.36 9.15
CA ILE A 32 22.81 14.33 9.12
C ILE A 32 23.22 15.61 9.85
N PRO A 33 23.31 16.75 9.16
CA PRO A 33 23.58 18.03 9.82
C PRO A 33 22.50 18.38 10.85
N HIS A 34 22.94 18.90 12.00
CA HIS A 34 22.06 19.30 13.11
C HIS A 34 21.12 18.18 13.56
N PHE A 35 21.61 16.93 13.56
CA PHE A 35 20.86 15.78 14.03
C PHE A 35 20.40 15.96 15.49
N THR A 36 19.13 15.62 15.75
CA THR A 36 18.58 15.46 17.10
C THR A 36 17.70 14.21 17.12
N GLU A 37 17.57 13.57 18.29
CA GLU A 37 16.65 12.42 18.43
C GLU A 37 15.20 12.84 18.21
N ALA A 38 14.80 14.04 18.64
CA ALA A 38 13.47 14.57 18.38
C ALA A 38 13.16 14.71 16.89
N TRP A 39 14.14 15.16 16.09
CA TRP A 39 13.99 15.20 14.63
C TRP A 39 13.88 13.78 14.07
N TYR A 40 14.70 12.85 14.54
CA TYR A 40 14.72 11.50 14.01
C TYR A 40 13.41 10.75 14.30
N GLU A 41 12.82 10.94 15.48
CA GLU A 41 11.48 10.43 15.79
C GLU A 41 10.40 11.01 14.88
N ASP A 42 10.48 12.30 14.54
CA ASP A 42 9.55 12.91 13.58
C ASP A 42 9.76 12.40 12.15
N HIS A 43 11.03 12.29 11.70
CA HIS A 43 11.41 11.70 10.41
C HIS A 43 10.84 10.28 10.26
N LYS A 44 10.98 9.44 11.29
CA LYS A 44 10.46 8.06 11.30
C LYS A 44 8.95 7.96 11.10
N ARG A 45 8.16 9.01 11.37
CA ARG A 45 6.70 9.00 11.16
C ARG A 45 6.31 8.83 9.70
N TYR A 46 7.15 9.31 8.79
CA TYR A 46 6.89 9.26 7.35
C TYR A 46 7.98 8.55 6.55
N ALA A 47 8.99 8.00 7.21
CA ALA A 47 10.06 7.24 6.58
C ALA A 47 9.67 5.76 6.43
N ASP A 48 10.17 5.10 5.39
CA ASP A 48 9.95 3.67 5.16
C ASP A 48 8.46 3.28 5.04
N LEU A 49 7.64 4.20 4.50
CA LEU A 49 6.20 3.99 4.28
C LEU A 49 5.88 3.99 2.79
N PRO A 50 4.87 3.23 2.33
CA PRO A 50 4.32 3.40 0.99
C PRO A 50 4.06 4.87 0.70
N ILE A 51 4.44 5.35 -0.48
CA ILE A 51 4.33 6.76 -0.85
C ILE A 51 2.89 7.28 -0.77
N MET A 52 1.91 6.39 -0.98
CA MET A 52 0.47 6.66 -0.79
C MET A 52 0.11 7.10 0.64
N ARG A 53 0.96 6.80 1.63
CA ARG A 53 0.79 7.16 3.04
C ARG A 53 1.51 8.45 3.43
N LEU A 54 2.18 9.13 2.49
CA LEU A 54 2.82 10.42 2.73
C LEU A 54 1.77 11.55 2.78
N SER A 55 0.92 11.50 3.81
CA SER A 55 -0.25 12.36 3.96
C SER A 55 0.03 13.87 3.92
N PRO A 56 1.16 14.42 4.43
CA PRO A 56 1.43 15.85 4.31
C PRO A 56 1.47 16.30 2.84
N HIS A 57 2.11 15.51 1.99
CA HIS A 57 2.25 15.83 0.56
C HIS A 57 0.96 15.53 -0.20
N LEU A 58 0.30 14.41 0.10
CA LEU A 58 -0.95 14.02 -0.54
C LEU A 58 -2.04 15.08 -0.33
N GLN A 59 -2.23 15.54 0.91
CA GLN A 59 -3.20 16.59 1.24
C GLN A 59 -2.85 17.91 0.57
N LEU A 60 -1.57 18.30 0.56
CA LEU A 60 -1.12 19.51 -0.11
C LEU A 60 -1.46 19.53 -1.61
N PHE A 61 -1.14 18.45 -2.33
CA PHE A 61 -1.41 18.38 -3.77
C PHE A 61 -2.91 18.33 -4.07
N ARG A 62 -3.70 17.60 -3.27
CA ARG A 62 -5.17 17.60 -3.39
C ARG A 62 -5.75 18.99 -3.13
N TYR A 63 -5.28 19.68 -2.09
CA TYR A 63 -5.66 21.08 -1.81
C TYR A 63 -5.45 21.98 -3.03
N PHE A 64 -4.28 21.90 -3.68
CA PHE A 64 -4.03 22.71 -4.89
C PHE A 64 -4.84 22.28 -6.11
N MET A 65 -5.09 20.99 -6.30
CA MET A 65 -5.73 20.48 -7.52
C MET A 65 -7.26 20.59 -7.49
N ASN A 66 -7.88 20.42 -6.34
CA ASN A 66 -9.34 20.31 -6.24
C ASN A 66 -9.95 20.98 -5.00
N GLY A 67 -9.15 21.59 -4.13
CA GLY A 67 -9.63 22.31 -2.95
C GLY A 67 -10.28 21.44 -1.87
N ARG A 68 -10.13 20.11 -1.92
CA ARG A 68 -10.83 19.17 -1.01
C ARG A 68 -10.09 18.86 0.30
N GLU A 69 -8.92 19.43 0.51
CA GLU A 69 -8.03 19.11 1.64
C GLU A 69 -7.45 20.38 2.28
N SER A 70 -6.63 20.24 3.31
CA SER A 70 -5.93 21.34 3.98
C SER A 70 -4.41 21.22 3.84
N PRO A 71 -3.66 22.32 3.63
CA PRO A 71 -2.21 22.29 3.62
C PRO A 71 -1.60 22.20 5.04
N LYS A 72 -2.41 22.25 6.10
CA LYS A 72 -1.96 22.33 7.49
C LYS A 72 -0.94 21.24 7.86
N LEU A 73 -1.21 20.00 7.48
CA LEU A 73 -0.30 18.89 7.78
C LEU A 73 1.07 19.03 7.11
N TYR A 74 1.12 19.63 5.92
CA TYR A 74 2.38 19.93 5.23
C TYR A 74 3.16 21.05 5.91
N LEU A 75 2.47 22.11 6.33
CA LEU A 75 3.09 23.23 7.05
C LEU A 75 3.66 22.78 8.38
N GLU A 76 2.91 21.97 9.13
CA GLU A 76 3.36 21.35 10.37
C GLU A 76 4.58 20.45 10.14
N TRP A 77 4.51 19.53 9.17
CA TRP A 77 5.63 18.67 8.80
C TRP A 77 6.89 19.49 8.45
N HIS A 78 6.74 20.51 7.59
CA HIS A 78 7.87 21.36 7.20
C HIS A 78 8.46 22.11 8.40
N SER A 79 7.62 22.66 9.28
CA SER A 79 8.07 23.35 10.50
C SER A 79 8.84 22.41 11.44
N LEU A 80 8.35 21.18 11.61
CA LEU A 80 8.98 20.18 12.48
C LEU A 80 10.37 19.77 12.02
N ILE A 81 10.64 19.73 10.71
CA ILE A 81 12.00 19.47 10.18
C ILE A 81 13.03 20.44 10.77
N PHE A 82 12.70 21.72 10.95
CA PHE A 82 13.64 22.72 11.47
C PHE A 82 13.59 22.80 13.00
N THR A 83 12.38 22.94 13.55
CA THR A 83 12.19 23.22 14.98
C THR A 83 12.66 22.08 15.88
N THR A 84 12.49 20.82 15.46
CA THR A 84 13.00 19.65 16.20
C THR A 84 14.53 19.59 16.25
N ARG A 85 15.21 20.31 15.35
CA ARG A 85 16.67 20.49 15.33
C ARG A 85 17.15 21.76 16.04
N GLY A 86 16.23 22.53 16.64
CA GLY A 86 16.55 23.84 17.22
C GLY A 86 16.88 24.92 16.19
N LEU A 87 16.45 24.74 14.93
CA LEU A 87 16.66 25.69 13.85
C LEU A 87 15.43 26.59 13.64
N HIS A 88 15.68 27.79 13.11
CA HIS A 88 14.61 28.68 12.64
C HIS A 88 14.08 28.21 11.27
N VAL A 89 12.77 28.27 11.08
CA VAL A 89 12.13 27.95 9.79
C VAL A 89 12.49 29.05 8.77
N PRO A 90 13.18 28.75 7.67
CA PRO A 90 13.80 29.78 6.81
C PRO A 90 12.81 30.55 5.92
N ILE A 91 11.53 30.18 5.91
CA ILE A 91 10.51 30.68 4.99
C ILE A 91 9.17 30.81 5.71
N SER A 92 8.39 31.84 5.39
CA SER A 92 7.04 31.96 5.93
C SER A 92 6.09 30.90 5.36
N GLU A 93 5.03 30.55 6.07
CA GLU A 93 4.01 29.61 5.57
C GLU A 93 3.41 30.08 4.24
N HIS A 94 3.15 31.37 4.09
CA HIS A 94 2.62 31.97 2.87
C HIS A 94 3.57 31.74 1.68
N GLU A 95 4.85 32.10 1.83
CA GLU A 95 5.84 31.93 0.76
C GLU A 95 6.07 30.46 0.40
N LEU A 96 6.07 29.56 1.40
CA LEU A 96 6.18 28.13 1.17
C LEU A 96 5.02 27.60 0.33
N LEU A 97 3.78 28.01 0.64
CA LEU A 97 2.60 27.61 -0.13
C LEU A 97 2.63 28.16 -1.55
N GLU A 98 3.05 29.40 -1.75
CA GLU A 98 3.21 29.98 -3.10
C GLU A 98 4.23 29.19 -3.93
N GLN A 99 5.39 28.84 -3.36
CA GLN A 99 6.40 28.02 -4.03
C GLN A 99 5.85 26.64 -4.42
N ARG A 100 5.12 25.97 -3.51
CA ARG A 100 4.54 24.65 -3.79
C ARG A 100 3.39 24.70 -4.77
N ARG A 101 2.59 25.76 -4.76
CA ARG A 101 1.53 26.00 -5.75
C ARG A 101 2.13 26.19 -7.14
N LEU A 102 3.19 27.00 -7.26
CA LEU A 102 3.91 27.17 -8.53
C LEU A 102 4.49 25.83 -9.02
N GLN A 103 5.08 25.03 -8.14
CA GLN A 103 5.55 23.68 -8.46
C GLN A 103 4.42 22.79 -8.99
N CYS A 104 3.26 22.77 -8.34
CA CYS A 104 2.09 22.02 -8.80
C CYS A 104 1.56 22.48 -10.17
N SER A 105 1.51 23.80 -10.39
CA SER A 105 1.11 24.39 -11.67
C SER A 105 2.07 24.00 -12.80
N ASN A 106 3.38 24.03 -12.54
CA ASN A 106 4.39 23.64 -13.52
C ASN A 106 4.26 22.15 -13.87
N LEU A 107 4.13 21.27 -12.88
CA LEU A 107 3.91 19.84 -13.10
C LEU A 107 2.61 19.58 -13.87
N THR A 108 1.55 20.34 -13.59
CA THR A 108 0.28 20.26 -14.34
C THR A 108 0.46 20.65 -15.81
N ALA A 109 1.20 21.72 -16.08
CA ALA A 109 1.49 22.15 -17.44
C ALA A 109 2.36 21.13 -18.20
N LEU A 110 3.37 20.57 -17.54
CA LEU A 110 4.22 19.52 -18.12
C LEU A 110 3.43 18.25 -18.42
N PHE A 111 2.62 17.78 -17.47
CA PHE A 111 1.76 16.61 -17.66
C PHE A 111 0.80 16.77 -18.85
N ALA A 112 0.27 17.98 -19.08
CA ALA A 112 -0.64 18.24 -20.19
C ALA A 112 0.06 18.44 -21.55
N LYS A 113 1.26 19.04 -21.58
CA LYS A 113 1.91 19.51 -22.82
C LYS A 113 3.14 18.69 -23.24
N ASN A 114 3.71 17.91 -22.33
CA ASN A 114 4.90 17.10 -22.55
C ASN A 114 4.80 15.79 -21.75
N PRO A 115 4.00 14.82 -22.21
CA PRO A 115 3.76 13.57 -21.48
C PRO A 115 5.05 12.77 -21.23
N ASP A 116 6.05 12.91 -22.10
CA ASP A 116 7.36 12.24 -21.98
C ASP A 116 8.27 12.90 -20.94
N TYR A 117 7.90 14.07 -20.38
CA TYR A 117 8.69 14.75 -19.36
C TYR A 117 9.07 13.82 -18.21
N PHE A 118 8.11 13.05 -17.68
CA PHE A 118 8.35 12.16 -16.55
C PHE A 118 9.23 10.96 -16.91
N LEU A 119 9.29 10.56 -18.19
CA LEU A 119 10.25 9.54 -18.66
C LEU A 119 11.67 10.11 -18.76
N ASN A 120 11.80 11.39 -19.11
CA ASN A 120 13.08 12.08 -19.26
C ASN A 120 13.63 12.64 -17.92
N ASP A 121 12.76 12.92 -16.96
CA ASP A 121 13.07 13.34 -15.59
C ASP A 121 12.43 12.37 -14.56
N PRO A 122 12.84 11.09 -14.55
CA PRO A 122 12.25 10.07 -13.69
C PRO A 122 12.54 10.34 -12.22
N ILE A 123 11.82 9.64 -11.34
CA ILE A 123 12.19 9.61 -9.93
C ILE A 123 13.44 8.76 -9.74
N LEU A 124 14.27 9.04 -8.74
CA LEU A 124 15.42 8.20 -8.41
C LEU A 124 15.01 7.20 -7.33
N VAL A 125 15.26 5.91 -7.58
CA VAL A 125 14.93 4.85 -6.62
C VAL A 125 16.09 3.87 -6.42
N VAL A 126 16.08 3.22 -5.26
CA VAL A 126 16.95 2.08 -4.94
C VAL A 126 16.07 0.91 -4.49
N TYR A 127 16.32 -0.28 -5.02
CA TYR A 127 15.57 -1.48 -4.63
C TYR A 127 16.08 -2.03 -3.30
N ASP A 128 15.17 -2.18 -2.34
CA ASP A 128 15.44 -2.86 -1.08
C ASP A 128 15.27 -4.37 -1.27
N LYS A 129 16.39 -5.08 -1.32
CA LYS A 129 16.43 -6.52 -1.62
C LYS A 129 15.83 -7.40 -0.52
N GLU A 130 15.84 -6.91 0.72
CA GLU A 130 15.26 -7.60 1.88
C GLU A 130 13.76 -7.33 1.99
N ALA A 131 13.38 -6.08 1.73
CA ALA A 131 12.00 -5.63 1.95
C ALA A 131 11.10 -5.80 0.72
N GLY A 132 11.67 -5.93 -0.48
CA GLY A 132 10.96 -6.23 -1.72
C GLY A 132 10.21 -5.03 -2.32
N TYR A 133 10.71 -3.81 -2.12
CA TYR A 133 10.16 -2.56 -2.66
C TYR A 133 11.25 -1.54 -2.98
N PHE A 134 10.89 -0.41 -3.58
CA PHE A 134 11.79 0.66 -3.95
C PHE A 134 11.72 1.83 -2.96
N ARG A 135 12.88 2.29 -2.48
CA ARG A 135 13.01 3.52 -1.71
C ARG A 135 13.23 4.70 -2.65
N ILE A 136 12.35 5.70 -2.59
CA ILE A 136 12.47 6.92 -3.39
C ILE A 136 13.60 7.77 -2.81
N LYS A 137 14.69 7.95 -3.55
CA LYS A 137 15.83 8.82 -3.18
C LYS A 137 15.63 10.26 -3.64
N ASP A 138 14.94 10.45 -4.76
CA ASP A 138 14.51 11.76 -5.24
C ASP A 138 13.17 11.65 -5.98
N GLY A 139 12.35 12.70 -5.93
CA GLY A 139 11.10 12.77 -6.69
C GLY A 139 9.82 12.42 -5.92
N HIS A 140 9.81 12.53 -4.59
CA HIS A 140 8.59 12.35 -3.77
C HIS A 140 7.43 13.23 -4.26
N HIS A 141 7.67 14.51 -4.55
CA HIS A 141 6.63 15.42 -5.07
C HIS A 141 6.15 15.02 -6.47
N ARG A 142 7.06 14.59 -7.36
CA ARG A 142 6.72 14.10 -8.70
C ARG A 142 5.86 12.84 -8.63
N THR A 143 6.15 11.96 -7.67
CA THR A 143 5.39 10.72 -7.41
C THR A 143 4.00 11.04 -6.90
N ILE A 144 3.87 11.87 -5.87
CA ILE A 144 2.58 12.27 -5.29
C ILE A 144 1.72 13.03 -6.31
N PHE A 145 2.32 13.92 -7.10
CA PHE A 145 1.62 14.60 -8.19
C PHE A 145 1.02 13.60 -9.18
N GLN A 146 1.81 12.65 -9.66
CA GLN A 146 1.37 11.61 -10.60
C GLN A 146 0.28 10.71 -9.98
N TYR A 147 0.44 10.32 -8.71
CA TYR A 147 -0.59 9.60 -7.96
C TYR A 147 -1.91 10.36 -7.91
N CYS A 148 -1.89 11.66 -7.58
CA CYS A 148 -3.07 12.53 -7.59
C CYS A 148 -3.71 12.68 -8.98
N LYS A 149 -2.97 12.42 -10.07
CA LYS A 149 -3.47 12.37 -11.45
C LYS A 149 -3.97 10.98 -11.87
N GLY A 150 -3.98 10.02 -10.96
CA GLY A 150 -4.41 8.63 -11.22
C GLY A 150 -3.36 7.77 -11.90
N ILE A 151 -2.11 8.22 -11.99
CA ILE A 151 -1.01 7.42 -12.54
C ILE A 151 -0.55 6.41 -11.50
N ARG A 152 -0.55 5.13 -11.88
CA ARG A 152 -0.12 4.01 -11.03
C ARG A 152 1.26 3.46 -11.38
N TYR A 153 1.75 3.74 -12.57
CA TYR A 153 3.04 3.24 -13.06
C TYR A 153 3.98 4.43 -13.27
N ILE A 154 4.89 4.62 -12.31
CA ILE A 154 5.70 5.82 -12.18
C ILE A 154 7.06 5.59 -12.85
N PRO A 155 7.48 6.43 -13.81
CA PRO A 155 8.83 6.37 -14.35
C PRO A 155 9.89 6.57 -13.26
N ALA A 156 10.75 5.56 -13.10
CA ALA A 156 11.78 5.53 -12.07
C ALA A 156 13.12 5.08 -12.66
N GLN A 157 14.19 5.79 -12.31
CA GLN A 157 15.56 5.44 -12.61
C GLN A 157 16.15 4.62 -11.46
N MET A 158 16.79 3.52 -11.81
CA MET A 158 17.45 2.59 -10.88
C MET A 158 18.71 2.00 -11.51
N THR A 159 19.51 1.26 -10.74
CA THR A 159 20.64 0.50 -11.30
C THR A 159 20.13 -0.69 -12.11
N VAL A 160 20.89 -1.14 -13.11
CA VAL A 160 20.55 -2.37 -13.85
C VAL A 160 20.47 -3.58 -12.91
N GLN A 161 21.32 -3.62 -11.88
CA GLN A 161 21.31 -4.69 -10.87
C GLN A 161 20.01 -4.72 -10.06
N ASP A 162 19.49 -3.55 -9.64
CA ASP A 162 18.22 -3.45 -8.93
C ASP A 162 17.05 -3.88 -9.83
N TYR A 163 17.07 -3.47 -11.10
CA TYR A 163 16.06 -3.88 -12.07
C TYR A 163 16.07 -5.40 -12.32
N ASP A 164 17.25 -5.99 -12.49
CA ASP A 164 17.40 -7.45 -12.66
C ASP A 164 16.95 -8.21 -11.42
N TYR A 165 17.26 -7.70 -10.22
CA TYR A 165 16.81 -8.29 -8.98
C TYR A 165 15.29 -8.23 -8.86
N TRP A 166 14.66 -7.08 -9.14
CA TRP A 166 13.20 -6.94 -9.13
C TRP A 166 12.50 -7.85 -10.14
N LYS A 167 13.04 -7.97 -11.36
CA LYS A 167 12.52 -8.88 -12.40
C LYS A 167 12.47 -10.32 -11.93
N ASN A 168 13.49 -10.76 -11.19
CA ASN A 168 13.61 -12.13 -10.67
C ASN A 168 13.26 -13.19 -11.73
N THR A 169 13.94 -13.12 -12.87
CA THR A 169 13.63 -13.89 -14.08
C THR A 169 13.48 -15.39 -13.82
N ASP A 170 14.31 -15.95 -12.94
CA ASP A 170 14.31 -17.38 -12.64
C ASP A 170 13.00 -17.85 -12.00
N ALA A 171 12.35 -16.99 -11.20
CA ALA A 171 11.08 -17.29 -10.54
C ALA A 171 9.85 -17.09 -11.43
N VAL A 172 10.00 -16.47 -12.60
CA VAL A 172 8.89 -16.17 -13.52
C VAL A 172 8.28 -17.45 -14.08
N THR A 173 9.10 -18.48 -14.32
CA THR A 173 8.65 -19.76 -14.88
C THR A 173 7.63 -20.44 -13.97
N GLY A 174 7.85 -20.46 -12.65
CA GLY A 174 6.91 -21.07 -11.70
C GLY A 174 5.52 -20.41 -11.72
N VAL A 175 5.49 -19.09 -11.85
CA VAL A 175 4.24 -18.34 -12.03
C VAL A 175 3.57 -18.70 -13.36
N ARG A 176 4.31 -18.67 -14.48
CA ARG A 176 3.77 -19.02 -15.81
C ARG A 176 3.21 -20.44 -15.87
N ASP A 177 3.93 -21.41 -15.30
CA ASP A 177 3.51 -22.81 -15.25
C ASP A 177 2.20 -22.96 -14.47
N THR A 178 2.03 -22.19 -13.39
CA THR A 178 0.79 -22.18 -12.60
C THR A 178 -0.37 -21.56 -13.38
N PHE A 179 -0.14 -20.49 -14.15
CA PHE A 179 -1.16 -19.93 -15.07
C PHE A 179 -1.60 -20.96 -16.10
N SER A 180 -0.65 -21.65 -16.74
CA SER A 180 -0.94 -22.66 -17.76
C SER A 180 -1.70 -23.85 -17.19
N ARG A 181 -1.28 -24.36 -16.02
CA ARG A 181 -1.91 -25.51 -15.36
C ARG A 181 -3.38 -25.26 -15.01
N HIS A 182 -3.68 -24.07 -14.50
CA HIS A 182 -5.03 -23.69 -14.07
C HIS A 182 -5.82 -22.93 -15.15
N HIS A 183 -5.31 -22.86 -16.39
CA HIS A 183 -5.97 -22.21 -17.53
C HIS A 183 -6.45 -20.77 -17.23
N ARG A 184 -5.65 -20.01 -16.47
CA ARG A 184 -6.04 -18.66 -16.01
C ARG A 184 -5.89 -17.63 -17.13
N THR A 185 -6.96 -16.89 -17.41
CA THR A 185 -6.99 -15.82 -18.42
C THR A 185 -7.14 -14.42 -17.82
N LEU A 186 -7.52 -14.32 -16.54
CA LEU A 186 -7.64 -13.08 -15.78
C LEU A 186 -6.98 -13.21 -14.41
N ILE A 187 -6.46 -12.10 -13.89
CA ILE A 187 -5.95 -11.99 -12.51
C ILE A 187 -6.92 -11.18 -11.66
N TYR A 188 -7.15 -11.61 -10.43
CA TYR A 188 -8.08 -10.92 -9.54
C TYR A 188 -7.52 -9.55 -9.10
N THR A 189 -6.25 -9.51 -8.74
CA THR A 189 -5.50 -8.30 -8.35
C THR A 189 -4.18 -8.20 -9.13
N PRO A 190 -3.54 -7.02 -9.17
CA PRO A 190 -2.30 -6.82 -9.93
C PRO A 190 -1.15 -7.73 -9.47
N ILE A 191 -0.25 -8.07 -10.39
CA ILE A 191 1.05 -8.70 -10.11
C ILE A 191 2.14 -7.63 -10.33
N LEU A 192 2.89 -7.31 -9.28
CA LEU A 192 3.78 -6.14 -9.23
C LEU A 192 5.19 -6.46 -9.77
N ASN A 193 5.26 -7.10 -10.93
CA ASN A 193 6.51 -7.50 -11.58
C ASN A 193 6.47 -7.18 -13.09
N PRO A 194 7.58 -6.72 -13.71
CA PRO A 194 7.60 -6.27 -15.10
C PRO A 194 7.13 -7.32 -16.11
N TYR A 195 7.36 -8.62 -15.84
CA TYR A 195 6.91 -9.68 -16.74
C TYR A 195 5.40 -9.79 -16.86
N PHE A 196 4.66 -9.24 -15.90
CA PHE A 196 3.21 -9.34 -15.80
C PHE A 196 2.51 -7.97 -15.91
N GLU A 197 3.23 -6.90 -16.22
CA GLU A 197 2.68 -5.52 -16.38
C GLU A 197 1.58 -5.44 -17.44
N HIS A 198 1.64 -6.30 -18.46
CA HIS A 198 0.66 -6.37 -19.54
C HIS A 198 -0.68 -6.99 -19.11
N LEU A 199 -0.75 -7.62 -17.93
CA LEU A 199 -1.98 -8.25 -17.44
C LEU A 199 -2.91 -7.20 -16.82
N THR A 200 -4.18 -7.28 -17.17
CA THR A 200 -5.24 -6.48 -16.53
C THR A 200 -5.85 -7.27 -15.37
N SER A 201 -6.13 -6.59 -14.26
CA SER A 201 -6.80 -7.18 -13.10
C SER A 201 -8.27 -6.82 -13.02
N GLU A 202 -9.09 -7.73 -12.46
CA GLU A 202 -10.52 -7.52 -12.23
C GLU A 202 -10.85 -6.61 -11.03
N ARG A 203 -9.85 -6.36 -10.20
CA ARG A 203 -9.91 -5.48 -9.04
C ARG A 203 -8.69 -4.58 -8.98
N ASP A 204 -8.85 -3.48 -8.27
CA ASP A 204 -7.80 -2.48 -8.01
C ASP A 204 -7.22 -1.91 -9.32
N SER A 205 -8.01 -1.90 -10.38
CA SER A 205 -7.69 -1.33 -11.69
C SER A 205 -8.11 0.14 -11.82
N THR A 206 -9.06 0.59 -10.99
CA THR A 206 -9.64 1.94 -11.03
C THR A 206 -9.41 2.65 -9.70
N TYR A 207 -8.98 3.90 -9.77
CA TYR A 207 -8.72 4.74 -8.61
C TYR A 207 -10.01 5.38 -8.05
N PRO A 208 -10.21 5.46 -6.71
CA PRO A 208 -9.35 4.87 -5.67
C PRO A 208 -9.51 3.34 -5.61
N THR A 209 -8.39 2.65 -5.49
CA THR A 209 -8.34 1.20 -5.30
C THR A 209 -8.68 0.83 -3.84
N ARG A 210 -8.92 -0.46 -3.57
CA ARG A 210 -9.12 -0.94 -2.18
C ARG A 210 -7.87 -0.69 -1.35
N LEU A 211 -6.69 -0.89 -1.95
CA LEU A 211 -5.42 -0.60 -1.29
C LEU A 211 -5.29 0.90 -0.95
N ASP A 212 -5.68 1.81 -1.85
CA ASP A 212 -5.63 3.25 -1.58
C ASP A 212 -6.46 3.61 -0.35
N LEU A 213 -7.70 3.12 -0.27
CA LEU A 213 -8.59 3.37 0.87
C LEU A 213 -8.01 2.83 2.19
N ILE A 214 -7.42 1.62 2.16
CA ILE A 214 -6.77 1.03 3.33
C ILE A 214 -5.58 1.88 3.78
N LEU A 215 -4.65 2.18 2.86
CA LEU A 215 -3.39 2.83 3.20
C LEU A 215 -3.62 4.29 3.62
N GLU A 216 -4.54 5.01 2.99
CA GLU A 216 -4.91 6.37 3.39
C GLU A 216 -5.55 6.38 4.78
N TYR A 217 -6.42 5.42 5.09
CA TYR A 217 -6.99 5.29 6.43
C TYR A 217 -5.92 5.01 7.49
N LEU A 218 -4.93 4.17 7.18
CA LEU A 218 -3.82 3.89 8.09
C LEU A 218 -2.93 5.12 8.31
N GLY A 219 -2.89 6.08 7.39
CA GLY A 219 -2.14 7.33 7.53
C GLY A 219 -0.66 7.08 7.83
N SER A 220 -0.07 7.78 8.79
CA SER A 220 1.32 7.55 9.25
C SER A 220 1.47 6.52 10.37
N SER A 221 0.38 5.90 10.85
CA SER A 221 0.43 4.94 11.96
C SER A 221 1.22 3.69 11.58
N SER A 222 2.32 3.41 12.27
CA SER A 222 3.12 2.21 11.97
C SER A 222 2.30 0.93 12.13
N ILE A 223 2.46 0.02 11.15
CA ILE A 223 1.92 -1.34 11.21
C ILE A 223 3.03 -2.40 11.36
N ARG A 224 4.28 -1.95 11.53
CA ARG A 224 5.42 -2.83 11.72
C ARG A 224 5.23 -3.63 13.00
N GLY A 225 5.37 -4.95 12.91
CA GLY A 225 5.18 -5.88 14.02
C GLY A 225 3.73 -6.10 14.44
N LYS A 226 2.73 -5.49 13.78
CA LYS A 226 1.32 -5.82 13.99
C LYS A 226 0.98 -7.16 13.33
N ASN A 227 0.04 -7.90 13.92
CA ASN A 227 -0.52 -9.13 13.35
C ASN A 227 -1.66 -8.77 12.40
N VAL A 228 -1.61 -9.26 11.17
CA VAL A 228 -2.62 -9.02 10.13
C VAL A 228 -3.19 -10.35 9.65
N ILE A 229 -4.52 -10.44 9.56
CA ILE A 229 -5.20 -11.56 8.93
C ILE A 229 -5.87 -11.14 7.63
N ASP A 230 -5.65 -11.90 6.55
CA ASP A 230 -6.25 -11.68 5.23
C ASP A 230 -7.18 -12.86 4.90
N ILE A 231 -8.49 -12.68 5.11
CA ILE A 231 -9.48 -13.75 4.99
C ILE A 231 -9.94 -13.82 3.53
N GLY A 232 -9.58 -14.90 2.83
CA GLY A 232 -9.78 -15.04 1.38
C GLY A 232 -8.72 -14.28 0.58
N CYS A 233 -7.44 -14.50 0.91
CA CYS A 233 -6.34 -13.67 0.41
C CYS A 233 -6.04 -13.83 -1.10
N ASN A 234 -6.67 -14.78 -1.79
CA ASN A 234 -6.49 -15.04 -3.22
C ASN A 234 -5.00 -15.22 -3.55
N ILE A 235 -4.48 -14.51 -4.57
CA ILE A 235 -3.05 -14.52 -4.93
C ILE A 235 -2.14 -13.75 -3.95
N GLY A 236 -2.64 -13.27 -2.82
CA GLY A 236 -1.85 -12.67 -1.74
C GLY A 236 -1.44 -11.21 -1.93
N TYR A 237 -2.12 -10.45 -2.78
CA TYR A 237 -1.77 -9.06 -3.10
C TYR A 237 -1.71 -8.15 -1.86
N TYR A 238 -2.80 -8.06 -1.09
CA TYR A 238 -2.82 -7.26 0.13
C TYR A 238 -1.88 -7.82 1.19
N SER A 239 -1.84 -9.14 1.33
CA SER A 239 -0.93 -9.81 2.25
C SER A 239 0.53 -9.39 2.04
N ARG A 240 1.03 -9.38 0.78
CA ARG A 240 2.38 -8.88 0.47
C ARG A 240 2.55 -7.39 0.77
N HIS A 241 1.52 -6.56 0.57
CA HIS A 241 1.57 -5.15 0.92
C HIS A 241 1.75 -4.88 2.42
N PHE A 242 1.07 -5.63 3.26
CA PHE A 242 1.23 -5.53 4.72
C PHE A 242 2.56 -6.13 5.17
N ALA A 243 2.98 -7.25 4.58
CA ALA A 243 4.27 -7.88 4.88
C ALA A 243 5.47 -6.98 4.55
N ARG A 244 5.45 -6.29 3.39
CA ARG A 244 6.46 -5.26 3.02
C ARG A 244 6.62 -4.16 4.07
N GLN A 245 5.51 -3.78 4.71
CA GLN A 245 5.49 -2.78 5.78
C GLN A 245 5.89 -3.36 7.16
N GLY A 246 6.33 -4.62 7.20
CA GLY A 246 6.81 -5.30 8.40
C GLY A 246 5.73 -5.89 9.29
N ALA A 247 4.49 -6.01 8.83
CA ALA A 247 3.46 -6.73 9.56
C ALA A 247 3.68 -8.25 9.49
N ARG A 248 3.23 -8.99 10.50
CA ARG A 248 3.15 -10.46 10.46
C ARG A 248 1.81 -10.86 9.89
N VAL A 249 1.80 -11.43 8.70
CA VAL A 249 0.57 -11.67 7.94
C VAL A 249 0.23 -13.16 7.89
N THR A 250 -1.02 -13.49 8.18
CA THR A 250 -1.64 -14.80 7.93
C THR A 250 -2.77 -14.64 6.92
N GLY A 251 -2.66 -15.28 5.76
CA GLY A 251 -3.70 -15.33 4.75
C GLY A 251 -4.45 -16.67 4.74
N TYR A 252 -5.77 -16.64 4.59
CA TYR A 252 -6.60 -17.84 4.42
C TYR A 252 -7.04 -17.93 2.96
N GLU A 253 -6.73 -19.03 2.28
CA GLU A 253 -7.14 -19.27 0.90
C GLU A 253 -7.34 -20.77 0.64
N PRO A 254 -8.59 -21.27 0.65
CA PRO A 254 -8.88 -22.69 0.49
C PRO A 254 -8.84 -23.18 -0.96
N MET A 255 -8.83 -22.30 -1.96
CA MET A 255 -8.76 -22.71 -3.37
C MET A 255 -7.31 -23.00 -3.77
N ALA A 256 -7.03 -24.26 -4.14
CA ALA A 256 -5.69 -24.73 -4.49
C ALA A 256 -5.03 -23.88 -5.59
N GLU A 257 -5.78 -23.48 -6.62
CA GLU A 257 -5.29 -22.63 -7.71
C GLU A 257 -4.83 -21.23 -7.26
N HIS A 258 -5.49 -20.65 -6.25
CA HIS A 258 -5.12 -19.36 -5.69
C HIS A 258 -3.92 -19.50 -4.77
N TYR A 259 -3.94 -20.52 -3.91
CA TYR A 259 -2.86 -20.85 -3.00
C TYR A 259 -1.53 -21.12 -3.73
N GLU A 260 -1.56 -21.97 -4.77
CA GLU A 260 -0.37 -22.29 -5.57
C GLU A 260 0.21 -21.03 -6.20
N LEU A 261 -0.63 -20.19 -6.80
CA LEU A 261 -0.18 -18.95 -7.42
C LEU A 261 0.34 -17.94 -6.38
N ALA A 262 -0.30 -17.84 -5.20
CA ALA A 262 0.18 -16.97 -4.13
C ALA A 262 1.59 -17.38 -3.66
N ARG A 263 1.88 -18.68 -3.60
CA ARG A 263 3.22 -19.18 -3.24
C ARG A 263 4.28 -18.84 -4.28
N GLU A 264 3.97 -19.05 -5.56
CA GLU A 264 4.88 -18.68 -6.65
C GLU A 264 5.12 -17.16 -6.68
N LEU A 265 4.10 -16.36 -6.41
CA LEU A 265 4.25 -14.90 -6.31
C LEU A 265 5.05 -14.46 -5.09
N ASN A 266 4.94 -15.16 -3.95
CA ASN A 266 5.81 -14.90 -2.80
C ASN A 266 7.29 -15.17 -3.14
N HIS A 267 7.56 -16.19 -3.95
CA HIS A 267 8.91 -16.46 -4.45
C HIS A 267 9.38 -15.40 -5.47
N LEU A 268 8.53 -15.05 -6.45
CA LEU A 268 8.81 -14.02 -7.46
C LEU A 268 9.11 -12.66 -6.83
N GLU A 269 8.22 -12.21 -5.94
CA GLU A 269 8.30 -10.89 -5.31
C GLU A 269 9.23 -10.87 -4.08
N ARG A 270 9.72 -12.04 -3.63
CA ARG A 270 10.54 -12.23 -2.42
C ARG A 270 9.90 -11.69 -1.14
N VAL A 271 8.58 -11.74 -1.06
CA VAL A 271 7.82 -11.33 0.12
C VAL A 271 7.04 -12.54 0.63
N GLN A 272 7.35 -12.97 1.85
CA GLN A 272 6.75 -14.16 2.45
C GLN A 272 5.67 -13.78 3.48
N PHE A 273 4.62 -14.59 3.54
CA PHE A 273 3.61 -14.56 4.59
C PHE A 273 3.04 -15.97 4.80
N ASP A 274 2.40 -16.22 5.94
CA ASP A 274 1.78 -17.52 6.25
C ASP A 274 0.49 -17.69 5.43
N ILE A 275 0.35 -18.79 4.68
CA ILE A 275 -0.85 -19.08 3.88
C ILE A 275 -1.47 -20.39 4.34
N ARG A 276 -2.72 -20.31 4.81
CA ARG A 276 -3.49 -21.44 5.30
C ARG A 276 -4.55 -21.83 4.27
N THR A 277 -4.59 -23.12 3.93
CA THR A 277 -5.56 -23.67 2.96
C THR A 277 -6.87 -24.14 3.61
N GLU A 278 -6.96 -24.06 4.94
CA GLU A 278 -8.21 -24.38 5.62
C GLU A 278 -9.26 -23.28 5.38
N ARG A 279 -10.54 -23.64 5.50
CA ARG A 279 -11.61 -22.64 5.44
C ARG A 279 -11.68 -21.88 6.76
N PHE A 280 -11.76 -20.55 6.68
CA PHE A 280 -11.71 -19.68 7.86
C PHE A 280 -12.79 -20.02 8.91
N GLU A 281 -14.02 -20.34 8.51
CA GLU A 281 -15.10 -20.71 9.43
C GLU A 281 -14.87 -22.04 10.16
N ARG A 282 -13.93 -22.86 9.69
CA ARG A 282 -13.57 -24.15 10.29
C ARG A 282 -12.28 -24.07 11.10
N SER A 283 -11.60 -22.93 11.06
CA SER A 283 -10.31 -22.77 11.70
C SER A 283 -10.43 -22.80 13.22
N THR A 284 -9.45 -23.42 13.86
CA THR A 284 -9.29 -23.46 15.32
C THR A 284 -8.32 -22.38 15.80
N LEU A 285 -8.46 -21.15 15.27
CA LEU A 285 -7.60 -20.00 15.57
C LEU A 285 -7.44 -19.79 17.08
N THR A 286 -6.20 -19.64 17.51
CA THR A 286 -5.83 -19.22 18.87
C THR A 286 -5.17 -17.85 18.87
N GLU A 287 -4.75 -17.36 17.71
CA GLU A 287 -4.07 -16.10 17.52
C GLU A 287 -5.04 -14.90 17.44
N GLU A 288 -4.54 -13.74 17.86
CA GLU A 288 -5.20 -12.45 17.75
C GLU A 288 -4.47 -11.54 16.76
N TYR A 289 -5.24 -10.75 16.02
CA TYR A 289 -4.81 -9.90 14.92
C TYR A 289 -5.28 -8.46 15.13
N ASP A 290 -4.35 -7.52 15.05
CA ASP A 290 -4.63 -6.08 15.15
C ASP A 290 -5.48 -5.59 13.97
N ILE A 291 -5.29 -6.20 12.79
CA ILE A 291 -5.94 -5.80 11.54
C ILE A 291 -6.44 -7.05 10.80
N GLY A 292 -7.72 -7.05 10.42
CA GLY A 292 -8.32 -8.02 9.52
C GLY A 292 -8.66 -7.41 8.17
N LEU A 293 -8.50 -8.19 7.11
CA LEU A 293 -8.99 -7.89 5.76
C LEU A 293 -10.08 -8.91 5.41
N LEU A 294 -11.25 -8.40 5.01
CA LEU A 294 -12.42 -9.19 4.63
C LEU A 294 -13.03 -8.61 3.35
N LEU A 295 -12.38 -8.87 2.23
CA LEU A 295 -12.62 -8.15 0.98
C LEU A 295 -13.44 -8.97 -0.02
N THR A 296 -14.76 -8.73 -0.10
CA THR A 296 -15.68 -9.50 -0.97
C THR A 296 -15.65 -11.00 -0.63
N VAL A 297 -15.73 -11.36 0.65
CA VAL A 297 -15.73 -12.77 1.10
C VAL A 297 -16.98 -13.13 1.89
N PHE A 298 -17.42 -12.25 2.79
CA PHE A 298 -18.48 -12.56 3.76
C PHE A 298 -19.81 -12.99 3.10
N TYR A 299 -20.15 -12.40 1.96
CA TYR A 299 -21.38 -12.71 1.24
C TYR A 299 -21.49 -14.18 0.79
N HIS A 300 -20.36 -14.88 0.61
CA HIS A 300 -20.37 -16.31 0.26
C HIS A 300 -20.84 -17.21 1.40
N VAL A 301 -20.74 -16.73 2.64
CA VAL A 301 -21.04 -17.52 3.85
C VAL A 301 -22.25 -17.01 4.62
N MET A 302 -22.70 -15.78 4.36
CA MET A 302 -23.73 -15.11 5.17
C MET A 302 -25.10 -15.82 5.15
N ASP A 303 -25.46 -16.51 4.07
CA ASP A 303 -26.80 -17.12 3.94
C ASP A 303 -26.92 -18.47 4.64
N ASN A 304 -25.81 -19.17 4.91
CA ASN A 304 -25.83 -20.41 5.66
C ASN A 304 -25.70 -20.14 7.16
N PRO A 305 -26.74 -20.36 8.00
CA PRO A 305 -26.69 -19.93 9.40
C PRO A 305 -25.58 -20.57 10.23
N SER A 306 -25.28 -21.86 10.04
CA SER A 306 -24.26 -22.53 10.86
C SER A 306 -22.85 -22.07 10.48
N VAL A 307 -22.57 -21.96 9.17
CA VAL A 307 -21.31 -21.43 8.62
C VAL A 307 -21.13 -19.97 9.02
N ARG A 308 -22.16 -19.13 8.82
CA ARG A 308 -22.17 -17.72 9.23
C ARG A 308 -21.83 -17.56 10.71
N GLN A 309 -22.48 -18.32 11.58
CA GLN A 309 -22.24 -18.21 13.02
C GLN A 309 -20.82 -18.64 13.42
N ALA A 310 -20.27 -19.68 12.78
CA ALA A 310 -18.87 -20.06 13.00
C ALA A 310 -17.90 -18.99 12.49
N PHE A 311 -18.16 -18.43 11.30
CA PHE A 311 -17.39 -17.35 10.72
C PHE A 311 -17.36 -16.11 11.62
N LEU A 312 -18.53 -15.64 12.08
CA LEU A 312 -18.66 -14.46 12.94
C LEU A 312 -17.94 -14.66 14.28
N ARG A 313 -18.05 -15.85 14.90
CA ARG A 313 -17.29 -16.17 16.11
C ARG A 313 -15.78 -16.08 15.89
N ASN A 314 -15.29 -16.59 14.75
CA ASN A 314 -13.87 -16.52 14.43
C ASN A 314 -13.41 -15.09 14.15
N VAL A 315 -14.18 -14.28 13.42
CA VAL A 315 -13.89 -12.85 13.22
C VAL A 315 -13.86 -12.10 14.56
N ASP A 316 -14.89 -12.28 15.40
CA ASP A 316 -14.99 -11.58 16.68
C ASP A 316 -13.84 -11.94 17.63
N LYS A 317 -13.46 -13.21 17.66
CA LYS A 317 -12.36 -13.68 18.49
C LYS A 317 -11.01 -13.20 17.96
N ALA A 318 -10.77 -13.35 16.66
CA ALA A 318 -9.44 -13.18 16.08
C ALA A 318 -9.07 -11.72 15.83
N VAL A 319 -10.00 -10.86 15.41
CA VAL A 319 -9.67 -9.47 15.03
C VAL A 319 -9.95 -8.52 16.18
N THR A 320 -8.91 -7.92 16.75
CA THR A 320 -9.00 -7.09 17.98
C THR A 320 -9.08 -5.59 17.69
N GLY A 321 -8.62 -5.15 16.52
CA GLY A 321 -8.58 -3.74 16.15
C GLY A 321 -9.48 -3.37 14.99
N LEU A 322 -8.92 -3.36 13.79
CA LEU A 322 -9.55 -2.88 12.57
C LEU A 322 -9.96 -4.05 11.68
N LEU A 323 -11.17 -4.04 11.13
CA LEU A 323 -11.57 -4.96 10.07
C LEU A 323 -11.93 -4.17 8.82
N PHE A 324 -11.01 -4.12 7.86
CA PHE A 324 -11.30 -3.57 6.53
C PHE A 324 -12.21 -4.55 5.78
N TRP A 325 -13.31 -4.03 5.26
CA TRP A 325 -14.36 -4.83 4.66
C TRP A 325 -14.82 -4.21 3.34
N GLU A 326 -15.07 -5.08 2.37
CA GLU A 326 -15.73 -4.74 1.11
C GLU A 326 -16.98 -5.61 0.95
N SER A 327 -18.11 -4.97 0.63
CA SER A 327 -19.38 -5.67 0.43
C SER A 327 -19.37 -6.61 -0.76
N GLY A 328 -20.07 -7.75 -0.63
CA GLY A 328 -20.31 -8.68 -1.71
C GLY A 328 -21.44 -8.28 -2.65
N ALA A 329 -22.62 -8.01 -2.09
CA ALA A 329 -23.80 -7.64 -2.88
C ALA A 329 -24.84 -6.84 -2.07
N GLU A 330 -24.92 -7.08 -0.75
CA GLU A 330 -25.98 -6.53 0.10
C GLU A 330 -25.36 -5.74 1.25
N PRO A 331 -24.72 -4.57 0.99
CA PRO A 331 -23.87 -3.90 1.96
C PRO A 331 -24.56 -3.61 3.29
N ASN A 332 -25.84 -3.21 3.27
CA ASN A 332 -26.57 -2.91 4.51
C ASN A 332 -26.84 -4.17 5.35
N ARG A 333 -27.25 -5.27 4.70
CA ARG A 333 -27.51 -6.55 5.38
C ARG A 333 -26.22 -7.18 5.90
N GLU A 334 -25.15 -7.15 5.10
CA GLU A 334 -23.82 -7.63 5.48
C GLU A 334 -23.30 -6.88 6.72
N LYS A 335 -23.38 -5.54 6.74
CA LYS A 335 -23.00 -4.72 7.90
C LYS A 335 -23.83 -5.03 9.13
N GLU A 336 -25.16 -5.13 8.99
CA GLU A 336 -26.05 -5.44 10.11
C GLU A 336 -25.67 -6.77 10.76
N ILE A 337 -25.45 -7.80 9.94
CA ILE A 337 -25.05 -9.12 10.43
C ILE A 337 -23.67 -9.06 11.13
N LEU A 338 -22.69 -8.35 10.56
CA LEU A 338 -21.36 -8.20 11.17
C LEU A 338 -21.42 -7.49 12.52
N LEU A 339 -22.18 -6.38 12.62
CA LEU A 339 -22.34 -5.62 13.87
C LEU A 339 -23.11 -6.40 14.93
N GLN A 340 -24.15 -7.15 14.56
CA GLN A 340 -24.91 -7.96 15.51
C GLN A 340 -24.17 -9.22 15.94
N GLY A 341 -23.29 -9.74 15.07
CA GLY A 341 -22.59 -11.01 15.26
C GLY A 341 -21.21 -10.91 15.89
N THR A 342 -20.71 -9.70 16.14
CA THR A 342 -19.36 -9.44 16.67
C THR A 342 -19.40 -8.28 17.66
N LYS A 343 -18.26 -7.97 18.29
CA LYS A 343 -18.08 -6.84 19.20
C LYS A 343 -17.57 -5.57 18.50
N PHE A 344 -17.57 -5.52 17.16
CA PHE A 344 -17.34 -4.26 16.48
C PHE A 344 -18.51 -3.30 16.79
N ASP A 345 -18.18 -2.11 17.31
CA ASP A 345 -19.18 -1.14 17.80
C ASP A 345 -19.25 0.13 16.93
N LYS A 346 -18.30 0.28 15.99
CA LYS A 346 -18.26 1.38 15.04
C LYS A 346 -17.99 0.86 13.63
N TYR A 347 -18.64 1.48 12.65
CA TYR A 347 -18.36 1.31 11.24
C TYR A 347 -18.10 2.68 10.60
N GLU A 348 -17.07 2.76 9.76
CA GLU A 348 -16.76 3.95 8.98
C GLU A 348 -16.70 3.59 7.50
N LYS A 349 -17.55 4.23 6.69
CA LYS A 349 -17.49 4.10 5.23
C LYS A 349 -16.30 4.90 4.72
N LEU A 350 -15.39 4.24 4.00
CA LEU A 350 -14.20 4.88 3.43
C LEU A 350 -14.39 5.24 1.96
N GLY A 351 -15.21 4.50 1.23
CA GLY A 351 -15.47 4.78 -0.17
C GLY A 351 -16.43 3.79 -0.82
N ASP A 352 -16.58 3.95 -2.12
CA ASP A 352 -17.18 2.96 -2.99
C ASP A 352 -16.09 2.40 -3.91
N THR A 353 -16.15 1.10 -4.19
CA THR A 353 -15.25 0.40 -5.10
C THR A 353 -16.06 -0.26 -6.21
N GLU A 354 -15.40 -0.63 -7.29
CA GLU A 354 -16.02 -1.37 -8.39
C GLU A 354 -15.19 -2.59 -8.74
N GLY A 355 -15.88 -3.65 -9.14
CA GLY A 355 -15.24 -4.86 -9.63
C GLY A 355 -16.26 -5.88 -10.10
N THR A 356 -15.93 -6.68 -11.11
CA THR A 356 -16.85 -7.67 -11.71
C THR A 356 -18.18 -7.05 -12.15
N GLY A 357 -18.16 -5.77 -12.58
CA GLY A 357 -19.36 -5.01 -12.99
C GLY A 357 -20.32 -4.63 -11.85
N LYS A 358 -19.91 -4.74 -10.59
CA LYS A 358 -20.73 -4.37 -9.43
C LYS A 358 -20.09 -3.23 -8.64
N LYS A 359 -20.90 -2.24 -8.26
CA LYS A 359 -20.54 -1.23 -7.27
C LYS A 359 -20.60 -1.86 -5.87
N ARG A 360 -19.61 -1.59 -5.04
CA ARG A 360 -19.41 -2.15 -3.72
C ARG A 360 -19.14 -1.03 -2.72
N GLU A 361 -19.55 -1.24 -1.48
CA GLU A 361 -19.17 -0.37 -0.38
C GLU A 361 -17.89 -0.88 0.27
N PHE A 362 -16.96 0.04 0.55
CA PHE A 362 -15.72 -0.24 1.25
C PHE A 362 -15.68 0.57 2.55
N GLY A 363 -15.36 -0.11 3.64
CA GLY A 363 -15.33 0.50 4.96
C GLY A 363 -14.46 -0.25 5.95
N VAL A 364 -14.46 0.24 7.18
CA VAL A 364 -13.72 -0.36 8.29
C VAL A 364 -14.61 -0.47 9.51
N PHE A 365 -14.66 -1.67 10.09
CA PHE A 365 -15.24 -1.89 11.41
C PHE A 365 -14.16 -1.73 12.48
N ILE A 366 -14.54 -1.17 13.62
CA ILE A 366 -13.63 -0.78 14.69
C ILE A 366 -14.21 -1.25 16.02
N LYS A 367 -13.36 -1.82 16.87
CA LYS A 367 -13.67 -2.07 18.29
C LYS A 367 -13.21 -0.84 19.08
N SER A 368 -14.11 -0.21 19.85
CA SER A 368 -13.75 1.00 20.61
C SER A 368 -12.67 0.77 21.67
N SER A 369 -12.41 -0.48 22.05
CA SER A 369 -11.29 -0.85 22.93
C SER A 369 -9.91 -0.73 22.27
N TYR A 370 -9.83 -0.60 20.95
CA TYR A 370 -8.57 -0.55 20.21
C TYR A 370 -8.02 0.87 20.14
N THR A 371 -6.76 1.03 20.57
CA THR A 371 -6.01 2.29 20.40
C THR A 371 -5.05 2.12 19.21
N LYS A 372 -5.18 3.00 18.21
CA LYS A 372 -4.51 2.88 16.91
C LYS A 372 -2.99 2.99 16.97
#